data_AF-A0A0S7WJ03-F1
#
_entry.id   AF-A0A0S7WJ03-F1
#
_cell.length_a   1.000
_cell.length_b   1.000
_cell.length_c   1.000
_cell.angle_alpha   90.00
_cell.angle_beta   90.00
_cell.angle_gamma   90.00
#
_symmetry.space_group_name_H-M   'P 1'
#
loop_
_entity.id
_entity.type
_entity.pdbx_description
1 polymer ?
#
loop_
_entity_poly.entity_id
_entity_poly.type
_entity_poly.pdbx_seq_one_letter_code
_entity_poly.pdbx_strand_id
1 'polypeptide(L)'
;MSCYQKEVIERFHLQESKNEEHLSPIQNERGARMKSMRRLFGREAGFTLVELAIGLVIIGLLIGAILGGAQMIKNAKIRRQTQDLRGLYGAVYTYFDKFLQLPGDGDADGYFDADDSVWVDIEAQNLAYESKRSPFGAKYYFGSDTLASPVAYRNGNYIKISLPPDVGQNIDDQLDNGVDTTGIVTTSGSYTGTAKVDVYYWID
;
A
#
# COMPACT_ATOMS: atom_id res chain seq x y z
N MET A 1 -56.23 -24.38 62.04
CA MET A 1 -54.95 -24.63 61.35
C MET A 1 -54.19 -25.68 62.14
N SER A 2 -54.68 -26.93 62.15
CA SER A 2 -54.40 -28.01 61.18
C SER A 2 -52.89 -28.31 61.04
N CYS A 3 -52.52 -29.42 61.70
CA CYS A 3 -51.29 -30.23 61.80
C CYS A 3 -50.14 -30.06 60.78
N TYR A 4 -50.38 -29.49 59.60
CA TYR A 4 -49.47 -29.56 58.46
C TYR A 4 -48.26 -28.60 58.50
N GLN A 5 -48.25 -27.60 59.39
CA GLN A 5 -47.09 -26.69 59.52
C GLN A 5 -46.13 -27.00 60.67
N LYS A 6 -46.51 -27.86 61.63
CA LYS A 6 -45.61 -28.16 62.77
C LYS A 6 -44.56 -29.23 62.43
N GLU A 7 -44.87 -30.21 61.58
CA GLU A 7 -43.89 -31.25 61.20
C GLU A 7 -42.78 -30.78 60.24
N VAL A 8 -43.01 -29.73 59.45
CA VAL A 8 -42.01 -29.22 58.49
C VAL A 8 -40.94 -28.36 59.18
N ILE A 9 -41.31 -27.61 60.23
CA ILE A 9 -40.38 -26.74 60.96
C ILE A 9 -39.48 -27.58 61.90
N GLU A 10 -40.01 -28.64 62.52
CA GLU A 10 -39.24 -29.48 63.43
C GLU A 10 -38.20 -30.35 62.69
N ARG A 11 -38.44 -30.70 61.41
CA ARG A 11 -37.45 -31.39 60.57
C ARG A 11 -36.39 -30.48 59.96
N PHE A 12 -36.64 -29.16 59.86
CA PHE A 12 -35.63 -28.21 59.37
C PHE A 12 -34.63 -27.82 60.47
N HIS A 13 -35.04 -27.84 61.75
CA HIS A 13 -34.16 -27.53 62.88
C HIS A 13 -33.27 -28.69 63.36
N LEU A 14 -33.46 -29.92 62.86
CA LEU A 14 -32.65 -31.09 63.25
C LEU A 14 -31.51 -31.43 62.27
N GLN A 15 -31.38 -30.72 61.14
CA GLN A 15 -30.25 -30.91 60.21
C GLN A 15 -29.09 -29.94 60.41
N GLU A 16 -29.26 -28.88 61.20
CA GLU A 16 -28.20 -27.89 61.43
C GLU A 16 -27.30 -28.24 62.64
N SER A 17 -27.72 -29.18 63.50
CA SER A 17 -26.98 -29.57 64.72
C SER A 17 -26.07 -30.79 64.58
N LYS A 18 -25.81 -31.29 63.37
CA LYS A 18 -25.00 -32.52 63.14
C LYS A 18 -23.74 -32.34 62.29
N ASN A 19 -23.34 -31.10 62.01
CA ASN A 19 -22.10 -30.81 61.28
C ASN A 19 -21.06 -30.06 62.13
N GLU A 20 -21.02 -30.33 63.44
CA GLU A 20 -19.84 -30.06 64.25
C GLU A 20 -18.92 -31.28 64.23
N GLU A 21 -18.30 -31.52 63.08
CA GLU A 21 -17.17 -32.44 63.00
C GLU A 21 -15.95 -31.76 63.61
N HIS A 22 -15.72 -32.11 64.88
CA HIS A 22 -14.42 -32.37 65.51
C HIS A 22 -13.17 -32.01 64.67
N LEU A 23 -12.82 -30.73 64.65
CA LEU A 23 -11.52 -30.28 64.16
C LEU A 23 -10.48 -30.56 65.25
N SER A 24 -9.79 -31.69 65.13
CA SER A 24 -8.53 -31.90 65.86
C SER A 24 -7.58 -30.72 65.55
N PRO A 25 -6.73 -30.28 66.49
CA PRO A 25 -5.71 -29.30 66.16
C PRO A 25 -4.72 -29.98 65.20
N ILE A 26 -4.87 -29.72 63.90
CA ILE A 26 -3.79 -29.96 62.93
C ILE A 26 -2.70 -28.97 63.29
N GLN A 27 -1.84 -29.39 64.21
CA GLN A 27 -0.61 -28.71 64.50
C GLN A 27 0.19 -28.60 63.20
N ASN A 28 0.34 -27.37 62.74
CA ASN A 28 1.58 -26.76 62.30
C ASN A 28 2.66 -27.70 61.70
N GLU A 29 2.33 -28.44 60.65
CA GLU A 29 3.31 -29.15 59.80
C GLU A 29 3.36 -28.55 58.37
N ARG A 30 2.55 -27.51 58.09
CA ARG A 30 2.56 -26.81 56.79
C ARG A 30 3.71 -25.80 56.61
N GLY A 31 4.69 -25.79 57.52
CA GLY A 31 5.90 -24.98 57.41
C GLY A 31 7.03 -25.63 56.60
N ALA A 32 7.02 -26.95 56.38
CA ALA A 32 8.24 -27.67 56.01
C ALA A 32 8.31 -28.26 54.59
N ARG A 33 7.28 -28.12 53.73
CA ARG A 33 7.32 -28.63 52.33
C ARG A 33 7.24 -27.57 51.23
N MET A 34 7.50 -26.31 51.56
CA MET A 34 7.56 -25.21 50.57
C MET A 34 8.96 -24.58 50.48
N LYS A 35 10.02 -25.37 50.70
CA LYS A 35 11.42 -24.88 50.70
C LYS A 35 12.23 -25.24 49.46
N SER A 36 11.61 -25.78 48.41
CA SER A 36 12.35 -26.30 47.24
C SER A 36 11.88 -25.82 45.86
N MET A 37 11.03 -24.79 45.76
CA MET A 37 10.59 -24.27 44.45
C MET A 37 10.89 -22.77 44.24
N ARG A 38 11.97 -22.25 44.84
CA ARG A 38 12.43 -20.85 44.68
C ARG A 38 13.80 -20.73 44.01
N ARG A 39 14.18 -21.64 43.12
CA ARG A 39 15.43 -21.51 42.33
C ARG A 39 15.24 -21.91 40.87
N LEU A 40 14.40 -21.18 40.15
CA LEU A 40 14.39 -21.21 38.68
C LEU A 40 14.56 -19.84 38.03
N PHE A 41 14.45 -18.74 38.78
CA PHE A 41 14.93 -17.45 38.28
C PHE A 41 16.44 -17.38 38.54
N GLY A 42 17.19 -17.76 37.52
CA GLY A 42 18.62 -17.46 37.42
C GLY A 42 18.83 -15.96 37.64
N ARG A 43 20.01 -15.60 38.14
CA ARG A 43 20.39 -14.20 38.41
C ARG A 43 20.15 -13.39 37.13
N GLU A 44 19.10 -12.57 37.12
CA GLU A 44 18.85 -11.65 36.02
C GLU A 44 20.00 -10.65 35.99
N ALA A 45 20.88 -10.77 34.99
CA ALA A 45 21.89 -9.78 34.71
C ALA A 45 21.16 -8.52 34.25
N GLY A 46 21.16 -7.48 35.07
CA GLY A 46 20.60 -6.18 34.69
C GLY A 46 21.35 -5.63 33.48
N PHE A 47 20.62 -5.05 32.52
CA PHE A 47 21.20 -4.41 31.34
C PHE A 47 22.19 -3.32 31.75
N THR A 48 23.36 -3.31 31.14
CA THR A 48 24.31 -2.22 31.34
C THR A 48 23.78 -0.94 30.69
N LEU A 49 24.05 0.22 31.29
CA LEU A 49 23.68 1.51 30.68
C LEU A 49 24.32 1.68 29.30
N VAL A 50 25.52 1.13 29.11
CA VAL A 50 26.26 1.14 27.84
C VAL A 50 25.56 0.31 26.77
N GLU A 51 25.00 -0.86 27.09
CA GLU A 51 24.24 -1.68 26.15
C GLU A 51 22.99 -0.97 25.63
N LEU A 52 22.23 -0.31 26.52
CA LEU A 52 21.07 0.46 26.09
C LEU A 52 21.48 1.74 25.34
N ALA A 53 22.60 2.36 25.72
CA ALA A 53 23.10 3.56 25.03
C ALA A 53 23.49 3.27 23.57
N ILE A 54 24.26 2.20 23.30
CA ILE A 54 24.61 1.86 21.92
C ILE A 54 23.41 1.31 21.14
N GLY A 55 22.49 0.61 21.83
CA GLY A 55 21.25 0.13 21.23
C GLY A 55 20.37 1.26 20.68
N LEU A 56 20.14 2.30 21.48
CA LEU A 56 19.36 3.47 21.07
C LEU A 56 20.00 4.22 19.91
N VAL A 57 21.34 4.29 19.86
CA VAL A 57 22.07 4.88 18.72
C VAL A 57 21.81 4.09 17.45
N ILE A 58 21.95 2.76 17.48
CA ILE A 58 21.75 1.92 16.30
C ILE A 58 20.29 2.00 15.81
N ILE A 59 19.31 1.93 16.70
CA ILE A 59 17.90 2.06 16.34
C ILE A 59 17.61 3.44 15.74
N GLY A 60 18.18 4.51 16.32
CA GLY A 60 18.03 5.87 15.80
C GLY A 60 18.60 6.02 14.38
N LEU A 61 19.78 5.46 14.12
CA LEU A 61 20.41 5.47 12.79
C LEU A 61 19.59 4.67 11.77
N LEU A 62 19.06 3.50 12.16
CA LEU A 62 18.24 2.66 11.28
C LEU A 62 16.92 3.32 10.90
N ILE A 63 16.21 3.94 11.86
CA ILE A 63 14.95 4.66 11.56
C ILE A 63 15.24 5.82 10.61
N GLY A 64 16.28 6.62 10.87
CA GLY A 64 16.68 7.70 9.97
C GLY A 64 16.98 7.23 8.55
N ALA A 65 17.69 6.10 8.40
CA ALA A 65 18.00 5.51 7.10
C ALA A 65 16.76 5.00 6.34
N ILE A 66 15.81 4.36 7.03
CA ILE A 66 14.60 3.79 6.40
C ILE A 66 13.68 4.89 5.87
N LEU A 67 13.45 5.96 6.65
CA LEU A 67 12.60 7.07 6.22
C LEU A 67 13.17 7.77 4.98
N GLY A 68 14.49 8.02 4.97
CA GLY A 68 15.16 8.58 3.79
C GLY A 68 15.15 7.62 2.59
N GLY A 69 15.38 6.32 2.84
CA GLY A 69 15.41 5.28 1.81
C GLY A 69 14.08 5.13 1.07
N ALA A 70 12.96 5.17 1.79
CA ALA A 70 11.63 5.05 1.20
C ALA A 70 11.34 6.17 0.18
N GLN A 71 11.65 7.43 0.52
CA GLN A 71 11.46 8.56 -0.39
C GLN A 71 12.41 8.47 -1.60
N MET A 72 13.65 8.02 -1.41
CA MET A 72 14.60 7.84 -2.50
C MET A 72 14.11 6.78 -3.51
N ILE A 73 13.57 5.67 -3.02
CA ILE A 73 12.98 4.62 -3.87
C ILE A 73 11.78 5.18 -4.65
N LYS A 74 10.90 5.95 -4.00
CA LYS A 74 9.75 6.59 -4.67
C LYS A 74 10.22 7.53 -5.79
N ASN A 75 11.20 8.38 -5.52
CA ASN A 75 11.76 9.29 -6.52
C ASN A 75 12.43 8.53 -7.67
N ALA A 76 13.11 7.41 -7.40
CA ALA A 76 13.68 6.56 -8.44
C ALA A 76 12.59 5.92 -9.34
N LYS A 77 11.47 5.50 -8.74
CA LYS A 77 10.31 5.01 -9.50
C LYS A 77 9.70 6.10 -10.40
N ILE A 78 9.55 7.31 -9.88
CA ILE A 78 9.05 8.46 -10.66
C ILE A 78 9.98 8.75 -11.85
N ARG A 79 11.30 8.83 -11.63
CA ARG A 79 12.26 9.07 -12.73
C ARG A 79 12.21 7.98 -13.80
N ARG A 80 12.13 6.71 -13.39
CA ARG A 80 11.97 5.59 -14.33
C ARG A 80 10.65 5.69 -15.09
N GLN A 81 9.56 6.10 -14.43
CA GLN A 81 8.26 6.35 -15.07
C GLN A 81 8.35 7.42 -16.16
N THR A 82 8.99 8.56 -15.86
CA THR A 82 9.20 9.63 -16.84
C THR A 82 10.06 9.17 -18.02
N GLN A 83 11.12 8.37 -17.75
CA GLN A 83 11.97 7.81 -18.80
C GLN A 83 11.22 6.81 -19.68
N ASP A 84 10.36 5.98 -19.10
CA ASP A 84 9.54 5.02 -19.84
C ASP A 84 8.56 5.75 -20.78
N LEU A 85 7.90 6.81 -20.31
CA LEU A 85 7.01 7.65 -21.14
C LEU A 85 7.76 8.29 -22.31
N ARG A 86 8.92 8.91 -22.06
CA ARG A 86 9.77 9.49 -23.11
C ARG A 86 10.25 8.44 -24.12
N GLY A 87 10.51 7.22 -23.65
CA GLY A 87 10.88 6.10 -24.52
C GLY A 87 9.75 5.67 -25.45
N LEU A 88 8.52 5.58 -24.93
CA LEU A 88 7.33 5.27 -25.74
C LEU A 88 7.03 6.40 -26.74
N TYR A 89 7.13 7.65 -26.31
CA TYR A 89 7.04 8.80 -27.21
C TYR A 89 8.05 8.69 -28.35
N GLY A 90 9.34 8.48 -28.04
CA GLY A 90 10.35 8.29 -29.07
C GLY A 90 10.08 7.11 -30.02
N ALA A 91 9.50 6.02 -29.51
CA ALA A 91 9.09 4.88 -30.34
C ALA A 91 7.99 5.26 -31.35
N VAL A 92 6.98 6.01 -30.92
CA VAL A 92 5.91 6.52 -31.79
C VAL A 92 6.48 7.39 -32.91
N TYR A 93 7.31 8.39 -32.60
CA TYR A 93 7.89 9.26 -33.65
C TYR A 93 8.87 8.51 -34.55
N THR A 94 9.60 7.53 -34.02
CA THR A 94 10.46 6.69 -34.87
C THR A 94 9.64 5.87 -35.86
N TYR A 95 8.44 5.44 -35.49
CA TYR A 95 7.51 4.78 -36.41
C TYR A 95 7.00 5.78 -37.45
N PHE A 96 6.56 6.96 -37.01
CA PHE A 96 6.10 8.03 -37.89
C PHE A 96 7.16 8.45 -38.91
N ASP A 97 8.42 8.61 -38.51
CA ASP A 97 9.52 8.95 -39.41
C ASP A 97 9.77 7.89 -40.49
N LYS A 98 9.46 6.63 -40.21
CA LYS A 98 9.65 5.50 -41.16
C LYS A 98 8.50 5.34 -42.15
N PHE A 99 7.26 5.51 -41.68
CA PHE A 99 6.06 5.17 -42.45
C PHE A 99 5.23 6.40 -42.85
N LEU A 100 5.56 7.59 -42.33
CA LEU A 100 4.81 8.84 -42.49
C LEU A 100 3.34 8.72 -42.04
N GLN A 101 3.09 7.79 -41.13
CA GLN A 101 1.79 7.47 -40.56
C GLN A 101 1.99 7.09 -39.10
N LEU A 102 1.02 7.41 -38.25
CA LEU A 102 1.08 7.05 -36.84
C LEU A 102 0.87 5.54 -36.67
N PRO A 103 1.49 4.91 -35.65
CA PRO A 103 1.23 3.50 -35.35
C PRO A 103 -0.23 3.31 -34.97
N GLY A 104 -0.86 2.24 -35.46
CA GLY A 104 -2.25 1.92 -35.16
C GLY A 104 -3.30 2.85 -35.77
N ASP A 105 -2.89 3.83 -36.58
CA ASP A 105 -3.74 4.67 -37.43
C ASP A 105 -4.01 3.90 -38.73
N GLY A 106 -5.10 3.15 -38.81
CA GLY A 106 -5.39 2.27 -39.95
C GLY A 106 -6.02 2.99 -41.14
N ASP A 107 -6.69 4.12 -40.89
CA ASP A 107 -7.43 4.88 -41.90
C ASP A 107 -6.74 6.18 -42.34
N ALA A 108 -5.57 6.47 -41.76
CA ALA A 108 -4.71 7.63 -42.04
C ALA A 108 -5.36 8.97 -41.68
N ASP A 109 -6.22 8.97 -40.65
CA ASP A 109 -6.87 10.19 -40.17
C ASP A 109 -5.99 11.02 -39.20
N GLY A 110 -4.81 10.49 -38.84
CA GLY A 110 -3.87 11.13 -37.93
C GLY A 110 -4.15 10.86 -36.45
N TYR A 111 -5.00 9.88 -36.13
CA TYR A 111 -5.31 9.48 -34.77
C TYR A 111 -4.99 8.00 -34.51
N PHE A 112 -4.73 7.66 -33.25
CA PHE A 112 -4.65 6.27 -32.84
C PHE A 112 -6.06 5.65 -32.81
N ASP A 113 -6.29 4.56 -33.55
CA ASP A 113 -7.59 3.87 -33.59
C ASP A 113 -7.83 3.00 -32.35
N ALA A 114 -6.84 2.17 -32.00
CA ALA A 114 -6.94 1.22 -30.90
C ALA A 114 -5.59 1.00 -30.22
N ASP A 115 -5.61 0.83 -28.89
CA ASP A 115 -4.40 0.51 -28.12
C ASP A 115 -3.67 -0.70 -28.69
N ASP A 116 -4.40 -1.79 -28.95
CA ASP A 116 -3.83 -3.04 -29.46
C ASP A 116 -3.20 -2.87 -30.87
N SER A 117 -3.77 -2.04 -31.75
CA SER A 117 -3.18 -1.80 -33.08
C SER A 117 -1.87 -1.02 -32.99
N VAL A 118 -1.82 -0.01 -32.11
CA VAL A 118 -0.61 0.77 -31.84
C VAL A 118 0.52 -0.14 -31.35
N TRP A 119 0.24 -1.02 -30.40
CA TRP A 119 1.23 -1.96 -29.89
C TRP A 119 1.72 -2.94 -30.95
N VAL A 120 0.81 -3.52 -31.74
CA VAL A 120 1.17 -4.45 -32.83
C VAL A 120 2.16 -3.81 -33.80
N ASP A 121 1.92 -2.56 -34.20
CA ASP A 121 2.76 -1.84 -35.16
C ASP A 121 4.13 -1.49 -34.58
N ILE A 122 4.18 -0.99 -33.34
CA ILE A 122 5.43 -0.63 -32.65
C ILE A 122 6.27 -1.87 -32.33
N GLU A 123 5.64 -2.97 -31.93
CA GLU A 123 6.30 -4.24 -31.63
C GLU A 123 6.84 -4.92 -32.89
N ALA A 124 6.10 -4.86 -34.01
CA ALA A 124 6.58 -5.37 -35.29
C ALA A 124 7.90 -4.70 -35.73
N GLN A 125 8.15 -3.47 -35.28
CA GLN A 125 9.36 -2.71 -35.54
C GLN A 125 10.42 -2.81 -34.44
N ASN A 126 10.19 -3.62 -33.39
CA ASN A 126 11.03 -3.73 -32.19
C ASN A 126 11.36 -2.39 -31.52
N LEU A 127 10.42 -1.43 -31.55
CA LEU A 127 10.65 -0.09 -31.00
C LEU A 127 10.28 -0.02 -29.51
N ALA A 128 9.22 -0.70 -29.10
CA ALA A 128 8.81 -0.88 -27.71
C ALA A 128 8.02 -2.19 -27.56
N TYR A 129 7.73 -2.59 -26.31
CA TYR A 129 6.99 -3.81 -25.98
C TYR A 129 5.90 -3.50 -24.94
N GLU A 130 4.68 -3.98 -25.17
CA GLU A 130 3.48 -3.75 -24.33
C GLU A 130 3.66 -4.31 -22.91
N SER A 131 4.43 -5.40 -22.78
CA SER A 131 4.67 -6.07 -21.49
C SER A 131 5.41 -5.20 -20.45
N LYS A 132 5.94 -4.04 -20.86
CA LYS A 132 6.61 -3.10 -19.96
C LYS A 132 5.62 -2.44 -19.00
N ARG A 133 5.44 -3.06 -17.83
CA ARG A 133 4.69 -2.44 -16.72
C ARG A 133 5.45 -1.26 -16.14
N SER A 134 4.70 -0.22 -15.77
CA SER A 134 5.24 0.89 -14.99
C SER A 134 5.84 0.42 -13.66
N PRO A 135 6.76 1.19 -13.06
CA PRO A 135 7.24 0.97 -11.69
C PRO A 135 6.14 0.98 -10.60
N PHE A 136 4.93 1.43 -10.97
CA PHE A 136 3.72 1.45 -10.15
C PHE A 136 2.71 0.34 -10.49
N GLY A 137 3.05 -0.55 -11.44
CA GLY A 137 2.29 -1.75 -11.80
C GLY A 137 1.17 -1.55 -12.84
N ALA A 138 0.89 -0.31 -13.22
CA ALA A 138 -0.05 0.04 -14.29
C ALA A 138 0.54 -0.24 -15.68
N LYS A 139 -0.35 -0.52 -16.64
CA LYS A 139 -0.03 -0.60 -18.07
C LYS A 139 -0.10 0.79 -18.70
N TYR A 140 0.58 0.94 -19.84
CA TYR A 140 0.44 2.09 -20.72
C TYR A 140 -0.65 1.79 -21.74
N TYR A 141 -1.48 2.77 -22.03
CA TYR A 141 -2.54 2.68 -23.02
C TYR A 141 -2.37 3.79 -24.03
N PHE A 142 -2.40 3.48 -25.31
CA PHE A 142 -2.51 4.47 -26.38
C PHE A 142 -3.97 4.73 -26.71
N GLY A 143 -4.26 5.95 -27.12
CA GLY A 143 -5.57 6.31 -27.64
C GLY A 143 -5.58 7.73 -28.17
N SER A 144 -6.70 8.07 -28.78
CA SER A 144 -6.98 9.40 -29.27
C SER A 144 -8.26 9.93 -28.63
N ASP A 145 -8.36 11.25 -28.54
CA ASP A 145 -9.59 11.92 -28.19
C ASP A 145 -9.89 13.00 -29.22
N THR A 146 -10.97 12.81 -29.99
CA THR A 146 -11.38 13.72 -31.07
C THR A 146 -12.32 14.83 -30.59
N LEU A 147 -12.78 14.79 -29.34
CA LEU A 147 -13.64 15.79 -28.73
C LEU A 147 -13.11 16.09 -27.34
N ALA A 148 -12.51 17.27 -27.10
CA ALA A 148 -11.87 17.62 -25.82
C ALA A 148 -12.67 17.10 -24.61
N SER A 149 -12.29 15.91 -24.12
CA SER A 149 -13.13 15.18 -23.19
C SER A 149 -13.21 15.99 -21.90
N PRO A 150 -14.37 16.04 -21.23
CA PRO A 150 -14.51 16.71 -19.94
C PRO A 150 -13.49 16.21 -18.90
N VAL A 151 -12.92 15.03 -19.15
CA VAL A 151 -11.99 14.32 -18.27
C VAL A 151 -10.53 14.44 -18.74
N ALA A 152 -10.25 14.93 -19.95
CA ALA A 152 -8.89 14.96 -20.51
C ALA A 152 -8.44 16.38 -20.93
N TYR A 153 -9.37 17.34 -21.00
CA TYR A 153 -9.14 18.78 -21.19
C TYR A 153 -8.48 19.20 -22.53
N ARG A 154 -8.21 18.24 -23.42
CA ARG A 154 -7.55 18.44 -24.72
C ARG A 154 -8.05 17.41 -25.75
N ASN A 155 -7.88 17.71 -27.03
CA ASN A 155 -8.08 16.78 -28.16
C ASN A 155 -6.69 16.44 -28.73
N GLY A 156 -6.48 15.18 -29.09
CA GLY A 156 -5.26 14.71 -29.73
C GLY A 156 -4.99 13.23 -29.42
N ASN A 157 -3.80 12.80 -29.81
CA ASN A 157 -3.28 11.49 -29.45
C ASN A 157 -2.67 11.54 -28.05
N TYR A 158 -2.76 10.45 -27.29
CA TYR A 158 -2.22 10.39 -25.95
C TYR A 158 -1.71 9.00 -25.56
N ILE A 159 -0.83 9.00 -24.56
CA ILE A 159 -0.47 7.83 -23.76
C ILE A 159 -1.08 8.01 -22.37
N LYS A 160 -1.91 7.07 -21.95
CA LYS A 160 -2.57 7.06 -20.66
C LYS A 160 -1.94 6.06 -19.70
N ILE A 161 -1.80 6.45 -18.44
CA ILE A 161 -1.40 5.55 -17.35
C ILE A 161 -2.12 5.89 -16.04
N SER A 162 -2.57 4.86 -15.32
CA SER A 162 -3.21 5.04 -14.01
C SER A 162 -2.18 5.08 -12.87
N LEU A 163 -2.00 6.25 -12.25
CA LEU A 163 -0.98 6.51 -11.24
C LEU A 163 -1.58 7.12 -9.96
N PRO A 164 -0.91 6.99 -8.81
CA PRO A 164 -1.24 7.78 -7.63
C PRO A 164 -1.18 9.29 -7.93
N PRO A 165 -2.06 10.12 -7.35
CA PRO A 165 -2.15 11.55 -7.66
C PRO A 165 -0.85 12.32 -7.40
N ASP A 166 -0.18 12.01 -6.29
CA ASP A 166 1.11 12.59 -5.91
C ASP A 166 2.25 12.25 -6.89
N VAL A 167 2.17 11.07 -7.52
CA VAL A 167 3.11 10.65 -8.56
C VAL A 167 2.79 11.34 -9.88
N GLY A 168 1.50 11.44 -10.23
CA GLY A 168 1.03 12.16 -11.40
C GLY A 168 1.52 13.61 -11.38
N GLN A 169 1.29 14.32 -10.26
CA GLN A 169 1.75 15.70 -10.09
C GLN A 169 3.26 15.84 -10.26
N ASN A 170 4.04 14.92 -9.69
CA ASN A 170 5.49 15.03 -9.80
C ASN A 170 6.02 14.75 -11.21
N ILE A 171 5.29 13.98 -12.01
CA ILE A 171 5.60 13.76 -13.43
C ILE A 171 5.23 15.01 -14.23
N ASP A 172 4.06 15.58 -13.94
CA ASP A 172 3.57 16.85 -14.50
C ASP A 172 4.56 17.99 -14.24
N ASP A 173 4.95 18.21 -12.98
CA ASP A 173 5.98 19.17 -12.56
C ASP A 173 7.32 19.00 -13.31
N GLN A 174 7.65 17.77 -13.75
CA GLN A 174 8.88 17.48 -14.48
C GLN A 174 8.76 17.64 -16.00
N LEU A 175 7.54 17.63 -16.54
CA LEU A 175 7.28 17.67 -17.97
C LEU A 175 6.68 19.01 -18.42
N ASP A 176 5.95 19.73 -17.56
CA ASP A 176 5.37 21.05 -17.85
C ASP A 176 5.26 22.02 -16.65
N ASN A 177 4.07 22.19 -16.06
CA ASN A 177 3.71 23.25 -15.12
C ASN A 177 3.01 22.75 -13.84
N GLY A 178 2.71 21.45 -13.73
CA GLY A 178 2.10 20.87 -12.53
C GLY A 178 0.60 21.16 -12.36
N VAL A 179 -0.07 21.58 -13.44
CA VAL A 179 -1.50 21.86 -13.44
C VAL A 179 -2.24 20.73 -14.17
N ASP A 180 -3.08 20.02 -13.43
CA ASP A 180 -3.84 18.84 -13.85
C ASP A 180 -4.68 18.96 -15.13
N THR A 181 -4.98 20.17 -15.57
CA THR A 181 -5.90 20.47 -16.67
C THR A 181 -5.24 21.09 -17.90
N THR A 182 -3.93 21.39 -17.86
CA THR A 182 -3.28 22.15 -18.94
C THR A 182 -1.90 21.61 -19.25
N GLY A 183 -1.53 21.60 -20.53
CA GLY A 183 -0.15 21.32 -20.94
C GLY A 183 -0.04 20.05 -21.76
N ILE A 184 1.16 19.46 -21.72
CA ILE A 184 1.48 18.21 -22.41
C ILE A 184 1.01 17.03 -21.55
N VAL A 185 0.92 17.23 -20.24
CA VAL A 185 0.35 16.26 -19.31
C VAL A 185 -0.96 16.82 -18.75
N THR A 186 -1.98 15.98 -18.73
CA THR A 186 -3.25 16.28 -18.05
C THR A 186 -3.71 15.04 -17.29
N THR A 187 -4.71 15.18 -16.42
CA THR A 187 -5.24 14.06 -15.64
C THR A 187 -6.75 14.03 -15.58
N SER A 188 -7.30 12.83 -15.31
CA SER A 188 -8.74 12.63 -15.15
C SER A 188 -9.35 13.25 -13.90
N GLY A 189 -8.53 13.77 -12.99
CA GLY A 189 -8.98 14.43 -11.78
C GLY A 189 -7.82 14.98 -10.96
N SER A 190 -8.15 15.81 -9.97
CA SER A 190 -7.15 16.56 -9.20
C SER A 190 -6.10 15.72 -8.49
N TYR A 191 -4.88 16.25 -8.44
CA TYR A 191 -3.73 15.70 -7.72
C TYR A 191 -3.90 15.59 -6.20
N THR A 192 -4.97 16.16 -5.63
CA THR A 192 -5.17 16.20 -4.17
C THR A 192 -5.90 14.98 -3.59
N GLY A 193 -6.31 14.02 -4.42
CA GLY A 193 -7.06 12.83 -4.00
C GLY A 193 -6.21 11.67 -3.46
N THR A 194 -6.87 10.60 -3.00
CA THR A 194 -6.23 9.33 -2.59
C THR A 194 -6.44 8.21 -3.63
N ALA A 195 -7.46 8.34 -4.49
CA ALA A 195 -7.70 7.39 -5.57
C ALA A 195 -6.69 7.60 -6.69
N LYS A 196 -6.34 6.53 -7.42
CA LYS A 196 -5.50 6.67 -8.61
C LYS A 196 -6.21 7.53 -9.66
N VAL A 197 -5.43 8.35 -10.35
CA VAL A 197 -5.88 9.18 -11.47
C VAL A 197 -5.27 8.65 -12.75
N ASP A 198 -6.01 8.81 -13.85
CA ASP A 198 -5.48 8.52 -15.17
C ASP A 198 -4.72 9.75 -15.64
N VAL A 199 -3.42 9.57 -15.88
CA VAL A 199 -2.51 10.60 -16.39
C VAL A 199 -2.41 10.43 -17.89
N TYR A 200 -2.73 11.48 -18.63
CA TYR A 200 -2.68 11.57 -20.08
C TYR A 200 -1.44 12.35 -20.48
N TYR A 201 -0.60 11.75 -21.31
CA TYR A 201 0.54 12.41 -21.95
C TYR A 201 0.21 12.61 -23.42
N TRP A 202 0.01 13.86 -23.82
CA TRP A 202 -0.43 14.20 -25.17
C TRP A 202 0.71 14.19 -26.17
N ILE A 203 0.38 13.76 -27.38
CA ILE A 203 1.27 13.62 -28.54
C ILE A 203 0.71 14.54 -29.64
N ASP A 204 1.57 15.41 -30.17
CA ASP A 204 1.26 16.43 -31.18
C ASP A 204 2.10 16.28 -32.45
#